data_AF-A0A9W9BHX8-F1
#
_entry.id   AF-A0A9W9BHX8-F1
#
_cell.length_a   1.000
_cell.length_b   1.000
_cell.length_c   1.000
_cell.angle_alpha   90.00
_cell.angle_beta   90.00
_cell.angle_gamma   90.00
#
_symmetry.space_group_name_H-M   'P 1'
#
loop_
_entity.id
_entity.type
_entity.pdbx_description
1 polymer ?
#
loop_
_entity_poly.entity_id
_entity_poly.type
_entity_poly.pdbx_seq_one_letter_code
_entity_poly.pdbx_strand_id
1 'polypeptide(L)'
;MTMAKKNHGEISLHDEDRGLLAQYPEPETERNGNGGDLGIITSVLKSSRPDFEPEVKTPRTPGRVQFDLTPRILNFSDAPNGRPSTSSSFSSADRFDFDDSGSGHDSHRVPLLTDLEAPSITVAREWDDAGEGDEENAAEAELRRPKSGLKSAFMNMANSIIGAGIIGQPYAMRQAGLLAGTLLLIALTIVVDWTICLIVINSKLSGTSSFQGTVQHCFGRPGLIAISVAQWVFAFGGMVAFGVIVGDTIPHVLTAIWTDLANVPVLGLLTDRRVSIAVFCMGISYPLTLYRDIAKLAKASTLALIGMLVIVVTVLVQGVLVPSADRGSFSMPLLTVNSGIFQAIGVISFAFVCHHNSLLIYGSLKTPTIDNFSRVTHYSTGVSMFACLIMALGGFLTFGDKTLGNVLNNFSSDNSMVNVARLCFGLNMLTTLPLEAFVCREVMITYFYPDEPFDIRRHLIISTALVAGATTLSMLTCDLGIVFELVGATSAVAMAYILPPMCYIKLTTRSWRTYVAAAVVVFGVVVMIISVIQAIDKLIHGSDAAAKCT
;
A
#
# COMPACT_ATOMS: atom_id res chain seq x y z
N MET A 1 -57.68 9.49 -41.20
CA MET A 1 -57.72 8.42 -42.21
C MET A 1 -58.01 7.12 -41.49
N THR A 2 -58.96 6.36 -41.99
CA THR A 2 -59.88 5.47 -41.26
C THR A 2 -59.51 3.98 -41.42
N MET A 3 -60.07 3.13 -40.54
CA MET A 3 -60.33 1.66 -40.68
C MET A 3 -59.19 0.67 -40.37
N ALA A 4 -59.38 -0.56 -39.86
CA ALA A 4 -60.49 -1.40 -39.33
C ALA A 4 -59.84 -2.68 -38.70
N LYS A 5 -60.26 -3.21 -37.53
CA LYS A 5 -61.27 -4.27 -37.23
C LYS A 5 -61.02 -5.69 -37.79
N LYS A 6 -60.84 -6.71 -36.91
CA LYS A 6 -61.60 -8.01 -36.73
C LYS A 6 -60.78 -9.14 -36.03
N ASN A 7 -61.28 -9.71 -34.91
CA ASN A 7 -61.91 -11.05 -34.68
C ASN A 7 -60.93 -12.26 -34.72
N HIS A 8 -61.05 -13.38 -33.98
CA HIS A 8 -61.92 -13.98 -32.96
C HIS A 8 -61.22 -15.29 -32.49
N GLY A 9 -61.57 -15.85 -31.31
CA GLY A 9 -61.35 -17.28 -31.03
C GLY A 9 -61.29 -17.67 -29.54
N GLU A 10 -62.45 -17.99 -28.95
CA GLU A 10 -62.57 -18.86 -27.76
C GLU A 10 -62.53 -20.34 -28.19
N ILE A 11 -62.09 -21.25 -27.30
CA ILE A 11 -62.70 -22.56 -27.00
C ILE A 11 -62.04 -23.13 -25.71
N SER A 12 -62.88 -23.62 -24.81
CA SER A 12 -62.60 -24.40 -23.59
C SER A 12 -62.85 -25.89 -23.86
N LEU A 13 -62.15 -26.82 -23.18
CA LEU A 13 -62.70 -28.14 -22.78
C LEU A 13 -61.76 -28.93 -21.83
N HIS A 14 -62.39 -29.54 -20.83
CA HIS A 14 -61.93 -30.56 -19.88
C HIS A 14 -61.66 -31.94 -20.55
N ASP A 15 -60.73 -32.75 -20.03
CA ASP A 15 -60.99 -34.05 -19.35
C ASP A 15 -59.71 -34.87 -19.00
N GLU A 16 -59.75 -35.51 -17.82
CA GLU A 16 -59.28 -36.86 -17.35
C GLU A 16 -57.83 -37.36 -17.69
N ASP A 17 -57.06 -38.12 -16.88
CA ASP A 17 -57.40 -39.12 -15.85
C ASP A 17 -56.14 -39.64 -15.05
N ARG A 18 -56.38 -40.16 -13.81
CA ARG A 18 -55.60 -41.14 -12.96
C ARG A 18 -54.28 -40.74 -12.24
N GLY A 19 -54.03 -41.02 -10.94
CA GLY A 19 -54.81 -41.66 -9.85
C GLY A 19 -53.93 -42.11 -8.64
N LEU A 20 -54.44 -41.86 -7.41
CA LEU A 20 -54.35 -42.63 -6.12
C LEU A 20 -52.98 -42.76 -5.38
N LEU A 21 -52.73 -42.13 -4.21
CA LEU A 21 -53.19 -42.38 -2.80
C LEU A 21 -52.80 -43.78 -2.25
N ALA A 22 -52.46 -44.05 -0.98
CA ALA A 22 -51.98 -43.37 0.23
C ALA A 22 -51.88 -44.48 1.34
N GLN A 23 -51.27 -44.13 2.50
CA GLN A 23 -51.48 -44.69 3.86
C GLN A 23 -50.68 -45.90 4.41
N TYR A 24 -50.05 -45.63 5.57
CA TYR A 24 -49.63 -46.51 6.69
C TYR A 24 -50.86 -47.12 7.42
N PRO A 25 -50.78 -48.23 8.23
CA PRO A 25 -50.09 -48.30 9.55
C PRO A 25 -49.57 -49.70 10.05
N GLU A 26 -48.94 -49.73 11.24
CA GLU A 26 -48.52 -50.92 12.07
C GLU A 26 -49.73 -51.76 12.61
N PRO A 27 -49.65 -52.82 13.48
CA PRO A 27 -48.53 -53.47 14.23
C PRO A 27 -48.56 -55.03 14.41
N GLU A 28 -47.58 -55.55 15.20
CA GLU A 28 -47.62 -56.66 16.18
C GLU A 28 -47.46 -58.18 15.86
N THR A 29 -46.70 -58.84 16.76
CA THR A 29 -46.69 -60.27 17.22
C THR A 29 -46.13 -61.37 16.25
N GLU A 30 -45.47 -62.47 16.65
CA GLU A 30 -45.24 -63.18 17.92
C GLU A 30 -44.13 -64.28 17.75
N ARG A 31 -43.45 -64.62 18.86
CA ARG A 31 -43.07 -65.96 19.38
C ARG A 31 -41.91 -66.87 18.88
N ASN A 32 -41.23 -67.35 19.95
CA ASN A 32 -40.63 -68.68 20.24
C ASN A 32 -39.27 -69.04 19.59
N GLY A 33 -38.28 -69.60 20.31
CA GLY A 33 -38.18 -70.01 21.71
C GLY A 33 -36.94 -70.91 21.97
N ASN A 34 -36.58 -70.99 23.25
CA ASN A 34 -35.96 -72.11 24.00
C ASN A 34 -34.50 -72.60 23.82
N GLY A 35 -33.85 -72.69 24.99
CA GLY A 35 -32.92 -73.75 25.41
C GLY A 35 -31.45 -73.47 25.14
N GLY A 36 -30.50 -73.58 26.08
CA GLY A 36 -30.46 -74.18 27.40
C GLY A 36 -28.97 -74.42 27.76
N ASP A 37 -28.66 -74.36 29.05
CA ASP A 37 -27.35 -74.49 29.72
C ASP A 37 -26.44 -75.63 29.24
N LEU A 38 -25.11 -75.43 29.28
CA LEU A 38 -24.21 -76.10 30.24
C LEU A 38 -22.75 -75.61 30.09
N GLY A 39 -22.13 -75.18 31.18
CA GLY A 39 -20.68 -74.96 31.27
C GLY A 39 -19.91 -76.25 31.61
N ILE A 40 -18.59 -76.22 31.40
CA ILE A 40 -17.52 -76.71 32.32
C ILE A 40 -16.13 -76.47 31.69
N ILE A 41 -15.37 -75.57 32.34
CA ILE A 41 -13.95 -75.63 32.79
C ILE A 41 -12.90 -76.21 31.82
N THR A 42 -11.90 -75.40 31.40
CA THR A 42 -10.51 -75.49 31.92
C THR A 42 -9.65 -74.28 31.49
N SER A 43 -8.99 -73.65 32.47
CA SER A 43 -7.95 -72.63 32.33
C SER A 43 -6.58 -73.25 32.03
N VAL A 44 -5.74 -72.62 31.20
CA VAL A 44 -4.31 -72.30 31.44
C VAL A 44 -3.74 -71.46 30.27
N LEU A 45 -3.35 -70.22 30.60
CA LEU A 45 -2.26 -69.35 30.08
C LEU A 45 -1.63 -69.66 28.70
N LYS A 46 -1.66 -68.70 27.76
CA LYS A 46 -0.53 -67.81 27.39
C LYS A 46 -0.85 -66.86 26.23
N SER A 47 -0.29 -65.65 26.33
CA SER A 47 0.05 -64.65 25.29
C SER A 47 -1.07 -64.04 24.43
N SER A 48 -1.31 -62.77 24.72
CA SER A 48 -2.17 -61.79 24.05
C SER A 48 -1.65 -61.38 22.67
N ARG A 49 -2.48 -61.60 21.65
CA ARG A 49 -2.90 -60.69 20.55
C ARG A 49 -3.47 -61.58 19.42
N PRO A 50 -4.74 -61.37 19.05
CA PRO A 50 -4.96 -60.78 17.72
C PRO A 50 -6.16 -59.81 17.65
N ASP A 51 -6.06 -58.93 16.65
CA ASP A 51 -7.09 -58.50 15.71
C ASP A 51 -8.45 -57.95 16.19
N PHE A 52 -8.54 -56.62 16.03
CA PHE A 52 -9.68 -55.80 15.60
C PHE A 52 -11.07 -56.44 15.52
N GLU A 53 -11.95 -56.01 16.44
CA GLU A 53 -13.38 -55.84 16.20
C GLU A 53 -13.70 -54.35 15.92
N PRO A 54 -14.65 -54.04 15.02
CA PRO A 54 -15.01 -52.67 14.68
C PRO A 54 -15.94 -52.07 15.75
N GLU A 55 -15.48 -51.04 16.46
CA GLU A 55 -16.30 -50.32 17.43
C GLU A 55 -17.40 -49.50 16.72
N VAL A 56 -18.63 -49.65 17.24
CA VAL A 56 -19.87 -49.03 16.80
C VAL A 56 -19.81 -47.51 17.00
N LYS A 57 -19.92 -46.75 15.90
CA LYS A 57 -20.02 -45.28 15.93
C LYS A 57 -21.40 -44.85 16.44
N THR A 58 -21.43 -44.01 17.46
CA THR A 58 -22.61 -43.22 17.84
C THR A 58 -23.02 -42.25 16.72
N PRO A 59 -24.33 -41.99 16.49
CA PRO A 59 -24.78 -41.16 15.38
C PRO A 59 -24.40 -39.69 15.55
N ARG A 60 -23.88 -39.09 14.47
CA ARG A 60 -23.43 -37.70 14.37
C ARG A 60 -24.57 -36.76 13.96
N THR A 61 -24.58 -35.56 14.50
CA THR A 61 -25.32 -34.39 13.99
C THR A 61 -24.76 -33.94 12.63
N PRO A 62 -25.60 -33.51 11.67
CA PRO A 62 -25.15 -33.13 10.33
C PRO A 62 -24.59 -31.70 10.38
N GLY A 63 -23.35 -31.49 9.94
CA GLY A 63 -22.83 -30.12 9.72
C GLY A 63 -21.37 -29.83 10.06
N ARG A 64 -20.44 -30.79 10.01
CA ARG A 64 -19.01 -30.47 10.10
C ARG A 64 -18.19 -31.27 9.09
N VAL A 65 -17.68 -30.59 8.07
CA VAL A 65 -16.72 -31.13 7.10
C VAL A 65 -15.37 -31.27 7.80
N GLN A 66 -14.84 -32.49 7.86
CA GLN A 66 -13.52 -32.79 8.42
C GLN A 66 -12.52 -32.83 7.27
N PHE A 67 -11.54 -31.93 7.27
CA PHE A 67 -10.41 -31.99 6.35
C PHE A 67 -9.48 -33.13 6.78
N ASP A 68 -9.23 -34.07 5.87
CA ASP A 68 -8.23 -35.13 6.05
C ASP A 68 -6.86 -34.56 5.67
N LEU A 69 -5.97 -34.40 6.67
CA LEU A 69 -4.63 -33.83 6.52
C LEU A 69 -3.56 -34.88 6.21
N THR A 70 -3.95 -36.03 5.64
CA THR A 70 -3.00 -37.07 5.24
C THR A 70 -2.72 -36.96 3.74
N PRO A 71 -1.57 -36.41 3.30
CA PRO A 71 -1.27 -36.30 1.87
C PRO A 71 -1.09 -37.70 1.26
N ARG A 72 -1.89 -38.02 0.24
CA ARG A 72 -1.66 -39.18 -0.64
C ARG A 72 -0.38 -38.93 -1.43
N ILE A 73 0.64 -39.74 -1.18
CA ILE A 73 1.89 -39.76 -1.97
C ILE A 73 1.56 -40.37 -3.34
N LEU A 74 1.50 -39.54 -4.38
CA LEU A 74 1.46 -39.98 -5.77
C LEU A 74 2.90 -40.08 -6.29
N ASN A 75 3.41 -41.31 -6.41
CA ASN A 75 4.68 -41.58 -7.07
C ASN A 75 4.51 -41.39 -8.58
N PHE A 76 5.01 -40.27 -9.12
CA PHE A 76 5.24 -40.12 -10.55
C PHE A 76 6.64 -40.65 -10.89
N SER A 77 6.72 -41.95 -11.12
CA SER A 77 7.82 -42.57 -11.85
C SER A 77 7.27 -43.13 -13.14
N ASP A 78 7.37 -42.35 -14.21
CA ASP A 78 7.63 -42.78 -15.60
C ASP A 78 7.28 -41.67 -16.60
N ALA A 79 8.29 -40.91 -17.06
CA ALA A 79 8.37 -40.40 -18.43
C ALA A 79 9.79 -39.83 -18.75
N PRO A 80 10.30 -39.97 -19.98
CA PRO A 80 11.74 -39.88 -20.27
C PRO A 80 12.19 -38.54 -20.85
N ASN A 81 13.46 -38.21 -20.55
CA ASN A 81 14.41 -37.37 -21.30
C ASN A 81 13.97 -35.99 -21.83
N GLY A 82 14.40 -34.95 -21.13
CA GLY A 82 14.60 -33.61 -21.68
C GLY A 82 15.54 -32.77 -20.82
N ARG A 83 16.77 -32.52 -21.28
CA ARG A 83 17.68 -31.52 -20.69
C ARG A 83 17.10 -30.11 -20.87
N PRO A 84 17.35 -29.17 -19.95
CA PRO A 84 18.19 -28.05 -20.39
C PRO A 84 19.16 -27.46 -19.34
N SER A 85 20.32 -27.08 -19.89
CA SER A 85 21.20 -25.94 -19.62
C SER A 85 21.31 -25.31 -18.22
N THR A 86 22.55 -25.36 -17.74
CA THR A 86 23.22 -24.49 -16.77
C THR A 86 23.05 -22.99 -17.04
N SER A 87 22.70 -22.23 -16.00
CA SER A 87 23.14 -20.84 -15.86
C SER A 87 23.45 -20.54 -14.39
N SER A 88 24.53 -19.77 -14.23
CA SER A 88 25.36 -19.59 -13.04
C SER A 88 24.71 -18.81 -11.90
N SER A 89 24.88 -19.35 -10.70
CA SER A 89 24.57 -18.76 -9.40
C SER A 89 25.53 -17.62 -9.06
N PHE A 90 24.99 -16.45 -8.69
CA PHE A 90 25.70 -15.43 -7.91
C PHE A 90 25.09 -15.42 -6.51
N SER A 91 25.88 -15.79 -5.51
CA SER A 91 25.49 -15.75 -4.10
C SER A 91 25.66 -14.34 -3.54
N SER A 92 24.68 -13.86 -2.76
CA SER A 92 24.93 -12.94 -1.66
C SER A 92 23.80 -13.12 -0.64
N ALA A 93 24.21 -13.29 0.61
CA ALA A 93 23.44 -13.70 1.75
C ALA A 93 22.62 -12.55 2.34
N ASP A 94 21.38 -12.86 2.73
CA ASP A 94 20.72 -12.48 3.99
C ASP A 94 19.29 -13.05 3.93
N ARG A 95 19.14 -14.29 4.39
CA ARG A 95 17.84 -14.96 4.51
C ARG A 95 17.24 -14.62 5.88
N PHE A 96 15.98 -14.15 5.86
CA PHE A 96 15.14 -14.10 7.05
C PHE A 96 14.75 -15.54 7.43
N ASP A 97 15.59 -16.18 8.25
CA ASP A 97 15.26 -17.49 8.80
C ASP A 97 14.19 -17.33 9.90
N PHE A 98 13.05 -17.96 9.65
CA PHE A 98 12.08 -18.32 10.67
C PHE A 98 12.59 -19.62 11.27
N ASP A 99 13.04 -19.60 12.54
CA ASP A 99 13.45 -20.81 13.26
C ASP A 99 12.29 -21.81 13.27
N ASP A 100 12.39 -22.84 12.43
CA ASP A 100 11.63 -24.08 12.55
C ASP A 100 12.63 -25.21 12.79
N SER A 101 12.72 -25.62 14.04
CA SER A 101 13.51 -26.77 14.46
C SER A 101 12.87 -28.05 13.96
N GLY A 102 13.28 -28.56 12.78
CA GLY A 102 12.98 -29.93 12.37
C GLY A 102 13.06 -30.22 10.87
N SER A 103 14.16 -30.86 10.45
CA SER A 103 14.36 -31.63 9.21
C SER A 103 14.24 -30.91 7.85
N GLY A 104 15.35 -30.94 7.10
CA GLY A 104 15.45 -30.35 5.77
C GLY A 104 14.63 -31.07 4.71
N HIS A 105 13.77 -30.32 4.03
CA HIS A 105 13.43 -30.49 2.63
C HIS A 105 12.96 -29.14 2.07
N ASP A 106 13.42 -28.77 0.87
CA ASP A 106 12.98 -27.59 0.12
C ASP A 106 11.46 -27.66 -0.15
N SER A 107 10.66 -27.18 0.79
CA SER A 107 9.22 -27.00 0.61
C SER A 107 8.98 -25.65 -0.05
N HIS A 108 8.60 -25.65 -1.33
CA HIS A 108 7.95 -24.51 -1.96
C HIS A 108 6.68 -24.18 -1.16
N ARG A 109 6.73 -23.11 -0.33
CA ARG A 109 5.57 -22.63 0.43
C ARG A 109 4.51 -22.13 -0.54
N VAL A 110 3.45 -22.92 -0.69
CA VAL A 110 2.24 -22.58 -1.45
C VAL A 110 1.60 -21.35 -0.79
N PRO A 111 1.09 -20.37 -1.54
CA PRO A 111 0.43 -19.20 -0.95
C PRO A 111 -0.83 -19.63 -0.22
N LEU A 112 -0.79 -19.61 1.12
CA LEU A 112 -1.86 -20.05 2.03
C LEU A 112 -3.00 -19.02 2.21
N LEU A 113 -3.03 -17.96 1.40
CA LEU A 113 -4.18 -17.07 1.27
C LEU A 113 -4.29 -16.72 -0.22
N THR A 114 -5.18 -17.41 -0.93
CA THR A 114 -5.62 -17.03 -2.27
C THR A 114 -6.50 -15.78 -2.25
N ASP A 115 -6.97 -15.37 -1.07
CA ASP A 115 -8.05 -14.38 -0.91
C ASP A 115 -7.51 -13.01 -0.45
N LEU A 116 -6.36 -12.61 -1.01
CA LEU A 116 -5.89 -11.22 -0.89
C LEU A 116 -6.74 -10.34 -1.79
N GLU A 117 -7.96 -10.06 -1.34
CA GLU A 117 -8.85 -9.11 -1.97
C GLU A 117 -8.21 -7.72 -1.86
N ALA A 118 -7.74 -7.18 -2.99
CA ALA A 118 -7.36 -5.78 -3.03
C ALA A 118 -8.65 -4.93 -2.96
N PRO A 119 -8.76 -3.98 -2.02
CA PRO A 119 -9.97 -3.18 -1.74
C PRO A 119 -10.67 -2.56 -2.97
N SER A 120 -9.96 -2.34 -4.08
CA SER A 120 -10.45 -1.62 -5.25
C SER A 120 -11.43 -2.33 -6.17
N ILE A 121 -11.62 -3.66 -6.10
CA ILE A 121 -12.30 -4.40 -7.19
C ILE A 121 -13.71 -4.87 -6.84
N THR A 122 -14.02 -5.09 -5.56
CA THR A 122 -15.41 -5.33 -5.11
C THR A 122 -16.29 -4.14 -5.54
N VAL A 123 -15.76 -2.93 -5.34
CA VAL A 123 -16.42 -1.69 -5.72
C VAL A 123 -16.44 -1.49 -7.26
N ALA A 124 -15.45 -1.99 -8.02
CA ALA A 124 -15.36 -1.78 -9.48
C ALA A 124 -16.34 -2.56 -10.33
N ARG A 125 -16.78 -3.71 -9.84
CA ARG A 125 -17.55 -4.68 -10.63
C ARG A 125 -19.04 -4.45 -10.69
N GLU A 126 -19.65 -3.83 -9.68
CA GLU A 126 -21.09 -3.60 -9.70
C GLU A 126 -21.57 -2.68 -10.83
N TRP A 127 -20.67 -1.92 -11.46
CA TRP A 127 -21.05 -1.08 -12.59
C TRP A 127 -20.93 -1.77 -13.96
N ASP A 128 -20.07 -2.78 -14.09
CA ASP A 128 -20.00 -3.59 -15.30
C ASP A 128 -20.99 -4.77 -15.26
N ASP A 129 -21.44 -5.17 -14.07
CA ASP A 129 -22.27 -6.36 -13.87
C ASP A 129 -23.54 -6.04 -13.07
N ALA A 130 -24.37 -5.15 -13.64
CA ALA A 130 -25.77 -4.97 -13.20
C ALA A 130 -26.65 -6.15 -13.66
N GLY A 131 -26.17 -7.39 -13.44
CA GLY A 131 -26.89 -8.64 -13.61
C GLY A 131 -26.68 -9.47 -12.34
N GLU A 132 -27.78 -9.83 -11.68
CA GLU A 132 -27.75 -10.73 -10.52
C GLU A 132 -27.17 -12.10 -10.95
N GLY A 133 -25.93 -12.40 -10.54
CA GLY A 133 -25.34 -13.73 -10.70
C GLY A 133 -23.81 -13.74 -10.61
N ASP A 134 -23.32 -14.54 -9.67
CA ASP A 134 -22.04 -15.27 -9.73
C ASP A 134 -20.81 -14.64 -9.04
N GLU A 135 -20.62 -15.03 -7.77
CA GLU A 135 -19.31 -15.02 -7.07
C GLU A 135 -18.21 -15.74 -7.88
N GLU A 136 -18.58 -16.68 -8.76
CA GLU A 136 -17.70 -17.43 -9.66
C GLU A 136 -17.08 -16.53 -10.75
N ASN A 137 -17.84 -15.57 -11.30
CA ASN A 137 -17.34 -14.58 -12.27
C ASN A 137 -16.34 -13.60 -11.64
N ALA A 138 -16.49 -13.30 -10.34
CA ALA A 138 -15.56 -12.45 -9.60
C ALA A 138 -14.19 -13.12 -9.41
N ALA A 139 -14.17 -14.42 -9.10
CA ALA A 139 -12.94 -15.21 -8.98
C ALA A 139 -12.24 -15.42 -10.33
N GLU A 140 -13.00 -15.71 -11.40
CA GLU A 140 -12.43 -15.87 -12.75
C GLU A 140 -11.81 -14.59 -13.30
N ALA A 141 -12.43 -13.43 -13.08
CA ALA A 141 -11.83 -12.17 -13.53
C ALA A 141 -10.70 -11.68 -12.60
N GLU A 142 -10.54 -12.24 -11.39
CA GLU A 142 -9.35 -12.04 -10.55
C GLU A 142 -8.14 -12.85 -11.06
N LEU A 143 -8.39 -14.09 -11.50
CA LEU A 143 -7.42 -14.91 -12.26
C LEU A 143 -6.96 -14.22 -13.55
N ARG A 144 -7.81 -13.39 -14.16
CA ARG A 144 -7.49 -12.59 -15.36
C ARG A 144 -6.74 -11.29 -15.08
N ARG A 145 -6.47 -10.92 -13.82
CA ARG A 145 -5.68 -9.70 -13.53
C ARG A 145 -4.25 -9.83 -14.07
N PRO A 146 -3.72 -8.77 -14.70
CA PRO A 146 -2.30 -8.74 -15.05
C PRO A 146 -1.48 -8.71 -13.75
N LYS A 147 -1.00 -9.88 -13.33
CA LYS A 147 -0.09 -9.99 -12.19
C LYS A 147 1.27 -9.36 -12.54
N SER A 148 1.82 -8.59 -11.61
CA SER A 148 3.11 -7.93 -11.75
C SER A 148 4.25 -8.93 -11.50
N GLY A 149 5.21 -9.00 -12.42
CA GLY A 149 6.49 -9.64 -12.14
C GLY A 149 7.31 -8.83 -11.13
N LEU A 150 8.35 -9.44 -10.54
CA LEU A 150 9.21 -8.80 -9.53
C LEU A 150 9.75 -7.44 -9.96
N LYS A 151 10.14 -7.29 -11.24
CA LYS A 151 10.63 -6.01 -11.78
C LYS A 151 9.56 -4.91 -11.72
N SER A 152 8.33 -5.20 -12.12
CA SER A 152 7.24 -4.21 -12.08
C SER A 152 6.82 -3.88 -10.65
N ALA A 153 6.81 -4.87 -9.76
CA ALA A 153 6.55 -4.64 -8.33
C ALA A 153 7.63 -3.76 -7.70
N PHE A 154 8.92 -4.00 -8.02
CA PHE A 154 10.03 -3.12 -7.64
C PHE A 154 9.84 -1.70 -8.14
N MET A 155 9.50 -1.50 -9.43
CA MET A 155 9.29 -0.15 -9.96
C MET A 155 8.14 0.56 -9.23
N ASN A 156 7.03 -0.12 -8.98
CA ASN A 156 5.90 0.46 -8.24
C ASN A 156 6.26 0.79 -6.79
N MET A 157 6.99 -0.09 -6.12
CA MET A 157 7.41 0.13 -4.74
C MET A 157 8.45 1.25 -4.63
N ALA A 158 9.47 1.26 -5.49
CA ALA A 158 10.46 2.33 -5.55
C ALA A 158 9.82 3.67 -5.93
N ASN A 159 8.85 3.71 -6.84
CA ASN A 159 8.12 4.94 -7.13
C ASN A 159 7.32 5.44 -5.92
N SER A 160 6.71 4.53 -5.15
CA SER A 160 5.98 4.89 -3.93
C SER A 160 6.89 5.39 -2.79
N ILE A 161 8.15 4.92 -2.72
CA ILE A 161 9.15 5.36 -1.72
C ILE A 161 9.86 6.65 -2.15
N ILE A 162 10.29 6.77 -3.41
CA ILE A 162 11.09 7.92 -3.84
C ILE A 162 10.19 9.15 -4.05
N GLY A 163 9.08 8.96 -4.78
CA GLY A 163 8.00 9.92 -5.00
C GLY A 163 8.39 11.41 -5.00
N ALA A 164 7.61 12.22 -4.26
CA ALA A 164 7.95 13.62 -3.98
C ALA A 164 9.03 13.78 -2.91
N GLY A 165 9.18 12.77 -2.04
CA GLY A 165 9.97 12.86 -0.83
C GLY A 165 11.47 13.04 -1.08
N ILE A 166 11.98 12.61 -2.23
CA ILE A 166 13.40 12.75 -2.61
C ILE A 166 13.86 14.21 -2.64
N ILE A 167 12.99 15.15 -3.06
CA ILE A 167 13.33 16.57 -3.17
C ILE A 167 13.41 17.28 -1.82
N GLY A 168 12.75 16.73 -0.79
CA GLY A 168 12.84 17.21 0.59
C GLY A 168 14.07 16.71 1.35
N GLN A 169 14.85 15.76 0.81
CA GLN A 169 16.00 15.19 1.54
C GLN A 169 17.13 16.19 1.84
N PRO A 170 17.50 17.10 0.92
CA PRO A 170 18.45 18.17 1.23
C PRO A 170 17.97 19.06 2.39
N TYR A 171 16.67 19.37 2.42
CA TYR A 171 16.05 20.13 3.50
C TYR A 171 16.12 19.39 4.84
N ALA A 172 15.91 18.07 4.84
CA ALA A 172 16.08 17.25 6.04
C ALA A 172 17.52 17.32 6.60
N MET A 173 18.54 17.33 5.72
CA MET A 173 19.94 17.52 6.13
C MET A 173 20.17 18.91 6.74
N ARG A 174 19.54 19.95 6.19
CA ARG A 174 19.59 21.30 6.79
C ARG A 174 19.03 21.32 8.20
N GLN A 175 17.91 20.63 8.43
CA GLN A 175 17.27 20.59 9.74
C GLN A 175 18.07 19.77 10.77
N ALA A 176 18.59 18.59 10.41
CA ALA A 176 19.34 17.74 11.33
C ALA A 176 20.83 18.10 11.45
N GLY A 177 21.43 18.73 10.45
CA GLY A 177 22.88 18.78 10.24
C GLY A 177 23.39 17.59 9.44
N LEU A 178 24.55 17.72 8.81
CA LEU A 178 25.08 16.73 7.86
C LEU A 178 25.30 15.35 8.48
N LEU A 179 26.01 15.28 9.61
CA LEU A 179 26.33 14.01 10.27
C LEU A 179 25.07 13.35 10.81
N ALA A 180 24.27 14.07 11.60
CA ALA A 180 23.04 13.55 12.16
C ALA A 180 22.03 13.17 11.06
N GLY A 181 21.84 14.02 10.06
CA GLY A 181 20.94 13.77 8.94
C GLY A 181 21.31 12.52 8.15
N THR A 182 22.59 12.33 7.83
CA THR A 182 23.07 11.14 7.11
C THR A 182 22.82 9.85 7.92
N LEU A 183 23.15 9.87 9.22
CA LEU A 183 22.91 8.74 10.11
C LEU A 183 21.41 8.45 10.27
N LEU A 184 20.59 9.49 10.42
CA LEU A 184 19.13 9.38 10.52
C LEU A 184 18.53 8.79 9.26
N LEU A 185 18.94 9.25 8.07
CA LEU A 185 18.42 8.72 6.81
C LEU A 185 18.69 7.22 6.72
N ILE A 186 19.94 6.78 6.95
CA ILE A 186 20.30 5.35 6.91
C ILE A 186 19.53 4.55 7.96
N ALA A 187 19.51 5.02 9.22
CA ALA A 187 18.86 4.32 10.32
C ALA A 187 17.34 4.20 10.11
N LEU A 188 16.68 5.28 9.70
CA LEU A 188 15.25 5.28 9.43
C LEU A 188 14.90 4.43 8.22
N THR A 189 15.75 4.37 7.18
CA THR A 189 15.53 3.45 6.06
C THR A 189 15.56 1.99 6.51
N ILE A 190 16.51 1.59 7.37
CA ILE A 190 16.57 0.22 7.91
C ILE A 190 15.30 -0.11 8.70
N VAL A 191 14.82 0.82 9.53
CA VAL A 191 13.58 0.63 10.30
C VAL A 191 12.35 0.57 9.37
N VAL A 192 12.27 1.44 8.37
CA VAL A 192 11.17 1.45 7.38
C VAL A 192 11.13 0.14 6.60
N ASP A 193 12.28 -0.31 6.09
CA ASP A 193 12.40 -1.58 5.38
C ASP A 193 11.87 -2.76 6.20
N TRP A 194 12.31 -2.85 7.45
CA TRP A 194 11.85 -3.90 8.35
C TRP A 194 10.34 -3.80 8.65
N THR A 195 9.82 -2.59 8.88
CA THR A 195 8.41 -2.37 9.23
C THR A 195 7.46 -2.58 8.04
N ILE A 196 7.90 -2.36 6.80
CA ILE A 196 7.14 -2.73 5.60
C ILE A 196 6.96 -4.25 5.53
N CYS A 197 8.03 -5.02 5.76
CA CYS A 197 7.95 -6.48 5.82
C CYS A 197 7.01 -6.95 6.95
N LEU A 198 7.00 -6.25 8.09
CA LEU A 198 6.07 -6.56 9.19
C LEU A 198 4.60 -6.42 8.79
N ILE A 199 4.21 -5.50 7.90
CA ILE A 199 2.80 -5.35 7.50
C ILE A 199 2.28 -6.62 6.85
N VAL A 200 3.04 -7.20 5.92
CA VAL A 200 2.64 -8.44 5.23
C VAL A 200 2.64 -9.61 6.21
N ILE A 201 3.64 -9.70 7.10
CA ILE A 201 3.69 -10.74 8.13
C ILE A 201 2.46 -10.64 9.06
N ASN A 202 2.15 -9.43 9.54
CA ASN A 202 1.01 -9.21 10.44
C ASN A 202 -0.31 -9.52 9.75
N SER A 203 -0.49 -9.12 8.49
CA SER A 203 -1.66 -9.47 7.68
C SER A 203 -1.84 -10.98 7.52
N LYS A 204 -0.75 -11.73 7.34
CA LYS A 204 -0.78 -13.20 7.30
C LYS A 204 -1.14 -13.81 8.65
N LEU A 205 -0.63 -13.26 9.75
CA LEU A 205 -0.91 -13.75 11.11
C LEU A 205 -2.34 -13.43 11.56
N SER A 206 -2.89 -12.27 11.17
CA SER A 206 -4.28 -11.88 11.48
C SER A 206 -5.32 -12.52 10.55
N GLY A 207 -4.90 -13.02 9.39
CA GLY A 207 -5.80 -13.54 8.35
C GLY A 207 -6.60 -12.45 7.64
N THR A 208 -6.16 -11.19 7.68
CA THR A 208 -6.87 -10.04 7.07
C THR A 208 -6.14 -9.53 5.83
N SER A 209 -6.88 -9.05 4.83
CA SER A 209 -6.35 -8.59 3.53
C SER A 209 -6.01 -7.10 3.46
N SER A 210 -6.43 -6.30 4.45
CA SER A 210 -6.21 -4.84 4.50
C SER A 210 -5.45 -4.42 5.75
N PHE A 211 -4.76 -3.28 5.67
CA PHE A 211 -3.99 -2.76 6.82
C PHE A 211 -4.94 -2.29 7.93
N GLN A 212 -6.06 -1.65 7.56
CA GLN A 212 -7.15 -1.31 8.48
C GLN A 212 -7.67 -2.56 9.21
N GLY A 213 -7.91 -3.65 8.47
CA GLY A 213 -8.35 -4.92 9.02
C GLY A 213 -7.35 -5.53 10.01
N THR A 214 -6.06 -5.51 9.68
CA THR A 214 -5.00 -6.04 10.57
C THR A 214 -4.94 -5.29 11.91
N VAL A 215 -4.99 -3.95 11.87
CA VAL A 215 -4.96 -3.13 13.08
C VAL A 215 -6.27 -3.26 13.87
N GLN A 216 -7.41 -3.36 13.19
CA GLN A 216 -8.71 -3.61 13.83
C GLN A 216 -8.76 -4.98 14.51
N HIS A 217 -8.21 -6.02 13.89
CA HIS A 217 -8.10 -7.34 14.51
C HIS A 217 -7.26 -7.28 15.80
N CYS A 218 -6.18 -6.49 15.79
CA CYS A 218 -5.32 -6.33 16.96
C CYS A 218 -5.95 -5.46 18.06
N PHE A 219 -6.55 -4.31 17.75
CA PHE A 219 -6.91 -3.29 18.74
C PHE A 219 -8.39 -2.90 18.73
N GLY A 220 -9.23 -3.58 17.96
CA GLY A 220 -10.66 -3.28 17.81
C GLY A 220 -10.91 -1.93 17.14
N ARG A 221 -12.04 -1.31 17.49
CA ARG A 221 -12.47 -0.01 16.93
C ARG A 221 -11.47 1.14 17.14
N PRO A 222 -10.84 1.32 18.32
CA PRO A 222 -9.81 2.35 18.49
C PRO A 222 -8.65 2.19 17.52
N GLY A 223 -8.22 0.96 17.28
CA GLY A 223 -7.22 0.63 16.27
C GLY A 223 -7.64 1.04 14.87
N LEU A 224 -8.86 0.66 14.47
CA LEU A 224 -9.45 1.03 13.17
C LEU A 224 -9.49 2.55 12.98
N ILE A 225 -9.91 3.31 13.99
CA ILE A 225 -9.92 4.78 13.92
C ILE A 225 -8.51 5.33 13.74
N ALA A 226 -7.56 4.87 14.57
CA ALA A 226 -6.19 5.36 14.55
C ALA A 226 -5.51 5.13 13.19
N ILE A 227 -5.62 3.92 12.62
CA ILE A 227 -5.03 3.62 11.31
C ILE A 227 -5.75 4.36 10.19
N SER A 228 -7.08 4.49 10.23
CA SER A 228 -7.85 5.19 9.19
C SER A 228 -7.50 6.67 9.16
N VAL A 229 -7.42 7.33 10.32
CA VAL A 229 -7.00 8.74 10.41
C VAL A 229 -5.54 8.90 9.94
N ALA A 230 -4.62 8.03 10.38
CA ALA A 230 -3.22 8.13 9.96
C ALA A 230 -3.06 7.95 8.46
N GLN A 231 -3.65 6.91 7.86
CA GLN A 231 -3.58 6.67 6.40
C GLN A 231 -4.22 7.80 5.61
N TRP A 232 -5.38 8.30 6.05
CA TRP A 232 -6.06 9.40 5.37
C TRP A 232 -5.24 10.70 5.44
N VAL A 233 -4.72 11.08 6.61
CA VAL A 233 -3.88 12.28 6.77
C VAL A 233 -2.59 12.16 5.97
N PHE A 234 -1.96 10.98 5.93
CA PHE A 234 -0.76 10.74 5.13
C PHE A 234 -1.03 10.93 3.63
N ALA A 235 -2.03 10.23 3.09
CA ALA A 235 -2.35 10.29 1.67
C ALA A 235 -2.88 11.67 1.25
N PHE A 236 -3.75 12.30 2.05
CA PHE A 236 -4.26 13.64 1.79
C PHE A 236 -3.14 14.69 1.88
N GLY A 237 -2.26 14.56 2.88
CA GLY A 237 -1.05 15.39 2.99
C GLY A 237 -0.13 15.24 1.78
N GLY A 238 0.03 14.02 1.26
CA GLY A 238 0.72 13.74 0.00
C GLY A 238 0.10 14.48 -1.19
N MET A 239 -1.22 14.43 -1.34
CA MET A 239 -1.93 15.18 -2.39
C MET A 239 -1.68 16.69 -2.30
N VAL A 240 -1.65 17.25 -1.09
CA VAL A 240 -1.35 18.67 -0.87
C VAL A 240 0.09 18.99 -1.24
N ALA A 241 1.05 18.16 -0.83
CA ALA A 241 2.45 18.30 -1.21
C ALA A 241 2.62 18.28 -2.74
N PHE A 242 1.95 17.36 -3.44
CA PHE A 242 1.98 17.27 -4.89
C PHE A 242 1.40 18.50 -5.57
N GLY A 243 0.29 19.05 -5.06
CA GLY A 243 -0.28 20.31 -5.55
C GLY A 243 0.68 21.49 -5.37
N VAL A 244 1.31 21.61 -4.19
CA VAL A 244 2.35 22.63 -3.92
C VAL A 244 3.51 22.50 -4.91
N ILE A 245 3.99 21.28 -5.16
CA ILE A 245 5.05 21.01 -6.15
C ILE A 245 4.64 21.43 -7.56
N VAL A 246 3.43 21.11 -7.99
CA VAL A 246 2.92 21.50 -9.32
C VAL A 246 2.95 23.03 -9.46
N GLY A 247 2.52 23.75 -8.42
CA GLY A 247 2.59 25.21 -8.40
C GLY A 247 4.00 25.78 -8.41
N ASP A 248 4.94 25.10 -7.75
CA ASP A 248 6.35 25.53 -7.68
C ASP A 248 7.14 25.18 -8.95
N THR A 249 6.61 24.34 -9.85
CA THR A 249 7.36 23.81 -10.99
C THR A 249 6.75 24.20 -12.34
N ILE A 250 5.46 23.92 -12.55
CA ILE A 250 4.83 24.06 -13.86
C ILE A 250 4.85 25.52 -14.38
N PRO A 251 4.54 26.56 -13.58
CA PRO A 251 4.64 27.94 -14.06
C PRO A 251 6.02 28.30 -14.62
N HIS A 252 7.10 27.92 -13.93
CA HIS A 252 8.47 28.17 -14.40
C HIS A 252 8.77 27.47 -15.72
N VAL A 253 8.28 26.24 -15.88
CA VAL A 253 8.44 25.50 -17.15
C VAL A 253 7.67 26.17 -18.27
N LEU A 254 6.44 26.62 -18.02
CA LEU A 254 5.62 27.30 -19.03
C LEU A 254 6.28 28.62 -19.48
N THR A 255 6.80 29.41 -18.55
CA THR A 255 7.53 30.66 -18.89
C THR A 255 8.85 30.40 -19.60
N ALA A 256 9.50 29.26 -19.35
CA ALA A 256 10.74 28.89 -20.03
C ALA A 256 10.52 28.39 -21.47
N ILE A 257 9.39 27.70 -21.72
CA ILE A 257 9.03 27.23 -23.07
C ILE A 257 8.42 28.38 -23.89
N TRP A 258 7.63 29.24 -23.25
CA TRP A 258 6.95 30.35 -23.90
C TRP A 258 7.20 31.65 -23.10
N THR A 259 8.23 32.38 -23.49
CA THR A 259 8.68 33.60 -22.82
C THR A 259 7.64 34.73 -22.84
N ASP A 260 6.84 34.82 -23.90
CA ASP A 260 5.78 35.82 -24.05
C ASP A 260 4.45 35.42 -23.39
N LEU A 261 4.38 34.26 -22.73
CA LEU A 261 3.13 33.73 -22.16
C LEU A 261 2.45 34.72 -21.21
N ALA A 262 3.22 35.43 -20.39
CA ALA A 262 2.71 36.43 -19.44
C ALA A 262 1.92 37.57 -20.11
N ASN A 263 2.21 37.87 -21.38
CA ASN A 263 1.57 38.94 -22.14
C ASN A 263 0.34 38.45 -22.92
N VAL A 264 0.07 37.14 -22.96
CA VAL A 264 -1.07 36.56 -23.68
C VAL A 264 -2.33 36.65 -22.79
N PRO A 265 -3.42 37.28 -23.26
CA PRO A 265 -4.68 37.33 -22.50
C PRO A 265 -5.18 35.92 -22.18
N VAL A 266 -5.68 35.72 -20.95
CA VAL A 266 -6.17 34.43 -20.42
C VAL A 266 -5.06 33.40 -20.19
N LEU A 267 -4.22 33.11 -21.18
CA LEU A 267 -3.14 32.12 -21.07
C LEU A 267 -2.02 32.57 -20.13
N GLY A 268 -1.76 33.87 -20.03
CA GLY A 268 -0.84 34.45 -19.06
C GLY A 268 -1.25 34.20 -17.62
N LEU A 269 -2.51 33.87 -17.33
CA LEU A 269 -2.90 33.47 -15.97
C LEU A 269 -2.23 32.17 -15.53
N LEU A 270 -1.78 31.31 -16.45
CA LEU A 270 -1.06 30.07 -16.10
C LEU A 270 0.34 30.32 -15.53
N THR A 271 0.86 31.56 -15.63
CA THR A 271 2.09 31.93 -14.92
C THR A 271 1.84 32.15 -13.43
N ASP A 272 0.60 32.38 -13.01
CA ASP A 272 0.23 32.46 -11.59
C ASP A 272 0.24 31.06 -10.97
N ARG A 273 0.95 30.93 -9.85
CA ARG A 273 1.07 29.69 -9.10
C ARG A 273 -0.28 29.05 -8.77
N ARG A 274 -1.24 29.82 -8.27
CA ARG A 274 -2.54 29.32 -7.80
C ARG A 274 -3.40 28.86 -8.97
N VAL A 275 -3.40 29.64 -10.05
CA VAL A 275 -4.14 29.28 -11.28
C VAL A 275 -3.55 28.01 -11.89
N SER A 276 -2.22 27.89 -11.95
CA SER A 276 -1.54 26.69 -12.45
C SER A 276 -1.91 25.45 -11.64
N ILE A 277 -1.85 25.51 -10.30
CA ILE A 277 -2.31 24.42 -9.43
C ILE A 277 -3.75 24.03 -9.76
N ALA A 278 -4.67 24.99 -9.80
CA ALA A 278 -6.07 24.71 -10.07
C ALA A 278 -6.28 24.08 -11.45
N VAL A 279 -5.69 24.64 -12.50
CA VAL A 279 -5.88 24.18 -13.88
C VAL A 279 -5.27 22.80 -14.11
N PHE A 280 -4.03 22.56 -13.68
CA PHE A 280 -3.37 21.28 -13.94
C PHE A 280 -3.86 20.16 -13.01
N CYS A 281 -4.12 20.43 -11.73
CA CYS A 281 -4.68 19.41 -10.83
C CYS A 281 -6.13 19.06 -11.21
N MET A 282 -6.98 20.04 -11.54
CA MET A 282 -8.36 19.75 -11.95
C MET A 282 -8.47 19.28 -13.40
N GLY A 283 -7.57 19.70 -14.28
CA GLY A 283 -7.58 19.33 -15.69
C GLY A 283 -6.93 17.98 -15.99
N ILE A 284 -5.91 17.58 -15.22
CA ILE A 284 -5.17 16.33 -15.43
C ILE A 284 -5.42 15.37 -14.27
N SER A 285 -5.09 15.72 -13.03
CA SER A 285 -5.17 14.76 -11.94
C SER A 285 -6.60 14.35 -11.60
N TYR A 286 -7.56 15.27 -11.57
CA TYR A 286 -8.96 14.97 -11.27
C TYR A 286 -9.58 13.93 -12.23
N PRO A 287 -9.55 14.06 -13.58
CA PRO A 287 -10.10 13.02 -14.43
C PRO A 287 -9.38 11.67 -14.27
N LEU A 288 -8.07 11.69 -13.96
CA LEU A 288 -7.34 10.47 -13.62
C LEU A 288 -7.83 9.83 -12.29
N THR A 289 -8.26 10.62 -11.30
CA THR A 289 -8.82 10.09 -10.03
C THR A 289 -10.15 9.38 -10.18
N LEU A 290 -10.92 9.75 -11.21
CA LEU A 290 -12.19 9.11 -11.56
C LEU A 290 -11.98 7.80 -12.32
N TYR A 291 -10.79 7.60 -12.89
CA TYR A 291 -10.44 6.36 -13.55
C TYR A 291 -10.25 5.25 -12.52
N ARG A 292 -10.96 4.13 -12.72
CA ARG A 292 -10.97 3.01 -11.76
C ARG A 292 -9.82 2.03 -11.97
N ASP A 293 -9.32 1.94 -13.19
CA ASP A 293 -8.30 0.96 -13.57
C ASP A 293 -6.88 1.51 -13.35
N ILE A 294 -6.36 1.24 -12.15
CA ILE A 294 -5.00 1.62 -11.72
C ILE A 294 -3.93 0.86 -12.52
N ALA A 295 -4.25 -0.26 -13.18
CA ALA A 295 -3.27 -1.10 -13.87
C ALA A 295 -2.59 -0.36 -15.03
N LYS A 296 -3.25 0.64 -15.64
CA LYS A 296 -2.67 1.48 -16.68
C LYS A 296 -1.60 2.45 -16.15
N LEU A 297 -1.60 2.77 -14.85
CA LEU A 297 -0.58 3.62 -14.20
C LEU A 297 0.74 2.87 -13.92
N ALA A 298 0.77 1.53 -13.93
CA ALA A 298 2.01 0.78 -13.72
C ALA A 298 3.09 1.08 -14.78
N LYS A 299 2.69 1.44 -16.02
CA LYS A 299 3.62 1.91 -17.07
C LYS A 299 4.14 3.33 -16.77
N ALA A 300 3.34 4.17 -16.12
CA ALA A 300 3.74 5.51 -15.70
C ALA A 300 4.79 5.49 -14.59
N SER A 301 4.77 4.47 -13.72
CA SER A 301 5.78 4.26 -12.66
C SER A 301 7.22 4.16 -13.19
N THR A 302 7.41 3.52 -14.35
CA THR A 302 8.73 3.48 -15.01
C THR A 302 9.18 4.86 -15.48
N LEU A 303 8.27 5.63 -16.08
CA LEU A 303 8.56 7.00 -16.52
C LEU A 303 8.87 7.91 -15.33
N ALA A 304 8.17 7.73 -14.21
CA ALA A 304 8.42 8.44 -12.96
C ALA A 304 9.84 8.20 -12.43
N LEU A 305 10.30 6.94 -12.40
CA LEU A 305 11.66 6.59 -11.97
C LEU A 305 12.74 7.17 -12.89
N ILE A 306 12.50 7.22 -14.20
CA ILE A 306 13.39 7.91 -15.15
C ILE A 306 13.41 9.43 -14.85
N GLY A 307 12.24 10.04 -14.64
CA GLY A 307 12.14 11.45 -14.25
C GLY A 307 12.90 11.77 -12.97
N MET A 308 12.84 10.88 -11.97
CA MET A 308 13.59 11.02 -10.72
C MET A 308 15.11 10.92 -10.95
N LEU A 309 15.57 10.02 -11.83
CA LEU A 309 16.98 9.99 -12.23
C LEU A 309 17.41 11.32 -12.88
N VAL A 310 16.58 11.90 -13.75
CA VAL A 310 16.83 13.20 -14.37
C VAL A 310 16.96 14.31 -13.31
N ILE A 311 16.09 14.30 -12.29
CA ILE A 311 16.16 15.26 -11.18
C ILE A 311 17.47 15.11 -10.42
N VAL A 312 17.84 13.90 -10.02
CA VAL A 312 19.09 13.64 -9.26
C VAL A 312 20.31 14.10 -10.06
N VAL A 313 20.42 13.70 -11.34
CA VAL A 313 21.52 14.10 -12.22
C VAL A 313 21.56 15.62 -12.38
N THR A 314 20.39 16.25 -12.52
CA THR A 314 20.31 17.71 -12.67
C THR A 314 20.84 18.44 -11.46
N VAL A 315 20.46 18.02 -10.26
CA VAL A 315 20.95 18.68 -9.04
C VAL A 315 22.45 18.44 -8.84
N LEU A 316 22.98 17.26 -9.16
CA LEU A 316 24.42 17.02 -9.06
C LEU A 316 25.23 17.89 -10.02
N VAL A 317 24.83 17.93 -11.30
CA VAL A 317 25.57 18.67 -12.33
C VAL A 317 25.41 20.17 -12.13
N GLN A 318 24.18 20.66 -11.99
CA GLN A 318 23.96 22.10 -11.79
C GLN A 318 24.46 22.55 -10.42
N GLY A 319 24.42 21.69 -9.40
CA GLY A 319 24.93 21.97 -8.06
C GLY A 319 26.41 22.34 -8.06
N VAL A 320 27.22 21.73 -8.93
CA VAL A 320 28.64 22.07 -9.12
C VAL A 320 28.80 23.39 -9.89
N LEU A 321 27.89 23.71 -10.80
CA LEU A 321 27.91 24.91 -11.64
C LEU A 321 27.35 26.16 -10.95
N VAL A 322 26.72 26.02 -9.77
CA VAL A 322 26.19 27.17 -9.01
C VAL A 322 27.30 28.16 -8.66
N PRO A 323 27.15 29.46 -9.01
CA PRO A 323 28.09 30.51 -8.65
C PRO A 323 28.33 30.59 -7.15
N SER A 324 29.54 30.96 -6.72
CA SER A 324 29.90 31.02 -5.30
C SER A 324 29.02 31.97 -4.46
N ALA A 325 28.38 32.96 -5.08
CA ALA A 325 27.47 33.89 -4.42
C ALA A 325 26.14 33.23 -3.97
N ASP A 326 25.66 32.26 -4.74
CA ASP A 326 24.38 31.58 -4.49
C ASP A 326 24.53 30.34 -3.60
N ARG A 327 25.77 29.89 -3.37
CA ARG A 327 26.07 28.80 -2.43
C ARG A 327 25.76 29.19 -0.99
N GLY A 328 25.43 28.19 -0.19
CA GLY A 328 25.18 28.33 1.24
C GLY A 328 26.47 28.44 2.05
N SER A 329 26.31 28.88 3.29
CA SER A 329 27.36 28.83 4.31
C SER A 329 27.23 27.57 5.17
N PHE A 330 28.34 27.12 5.75
CA PHE A 330 28.37 25.99 6.67
C PHE A 330 28.79 26.46 8.06
N SER A 331 27.91 26.28 9.03
CA SER A 331 28.23 26.45 10.45
C SER A 331 28.55 25.10 11.09
N MET A 332 29.24 25.10 12.23
CA MET A 332 29.57 23.86 12.95
C MET A 332 28.32 23.00 13.29
N PRO A 333 27.20 23.56 13.76
CA PRO A 333 25.96 22.79 13.97
C PRO A 333 25.43 22.18 12.67
N LEU A 334 25.54 22.92 11.56
CA LEU A 334 25.07 22.46 10.25
C LEU A 334 25.91 21.30 9.69
N LEU A 335 27.21 21.23 10.04
CA LEU A 335 28.08 20.10 9.68
C LEU A 335 27.94 18.90 10.63
N THR A 336 27.50 19.10 11.86
CA THR A 336 27.44 18.05 12.90
C THR A 336 26.00 17.72 13.25
N VAL A 337 25.47 18.37 14.28
CA VAL A 337 24.13 18.18 14.81
C VAL A 337 23.48 19.54 14.98
N ASN A 338 22.36 19.74 14.29
CA ASN A 338 21.53 20.92 14.37
C ASN A 338 20.28 20.63 15.22
N SER A 339 19.59 21.66 15.71
CA SER A 339 18.45 21.50 16.63
C SER A 339 17.19 20.92 15.96
N GLY A 340 17.15 20.87 14.63
CA GLY A 340 16.01 20.44 13.83
C GLY A 340 15.89 18.93 13.59
N ILE A 341 16.46 18.09 14.45
CA ILE A 341 16.48 16.63 14.26
C ILE A 341 15.07 16.04 14.12
N PHE A 342 14.11 16.47 14.95
CA PHE A 342 12.74 15.93 14.92
C PHE A 342 11.98 16.32 13.66
N GLN A 343 12.23 17.51 13.12
CA GLN A 343 11.74 17.97 11.83
C GLN A 343 12.32 17.11 10.71
N ALA A 344 13.63 16.83 10.75
CA ALA A 344 14.28 15.97 9.77
C ALA A 344 13.73 14.53 9.79
N ILE A 345 13.45 13.97 10.97
CA ILE A 345 12.78 12.67 11.10
C ILE A 345 11.44 12.72 10.38
N GLY A 346 10.61 13.76 10.61
CA GLY A 346 9.35 13.93 9.89
C GLY A 346 9.53 13.93 8.36
N VAL A 347 10.44 14.75 7.84
CA VAL A 347 10.68 14.85 6.38
C VAL A 347 11.18 13.53 5.79
N ILE A 348 12.10 12.84 6.47
CA ILE A 348 12.62 11.54 6.04
C ILE A 348 11.51 10.47 6.10
N SER A 349 10.73 10.44 7.18
CA SER A 349 9.60 9.52 7.32
C SER A 349 8.54 9.76 6.25
N PHE A 350 8.19 11.02 5.96
CA PHE A 350 7.26 11.34 4.88
C PHE A 350 7.73 10.76 3.54
N ALA A 351 9.02 10.88 3.25
CA ALA A 351 9.58 10.35 2.02
C ALA A 351 9.53 8.82 1.98
N PHE A 352 10.04 8.14 3.00
CA PHE A 352 10.24 6.70 2.93
C PHE A 352 8.98 5.87 3.21
N VAL A 353 7.91 6.46 3.72
CA VAL A 353 6.68 5.72 4.02
C VAL A 353 5.92 5.33 2.75
N CYS A 354 5.83 4.02 2.54
CA CYS A 354 4.98 3.38 1.51
C CYS A 354 4.07 2.30 2.11
N HIS A 355 3.90 2.32 3.44
CA HIS A 355 3.21 1.28 4.22
C HIS A 355 1.76 1.06 3.79
N HIS A 356 1.03 2.13 3.42
CA HIS A 356 -0.36 2.03 2.93
C HIS A 356 -0.48 1.28 1.60
N ASN A 357 0.53 1.35 0.73
CA ASN A 357 0.53 0.70 -0.57
C ASN A 357 1.10 -0.73 -0.53
N SER A 358 1.68 -1.15 0.59
CA SER A 358 2.46 -2.39 0.69
C SER A 358 1.61 -3.65 0.45
N LEU A 359 0.40 -3.73 1.01
CA LEU A 359 -0.51 -4.87 0.79
C LEU A 359 -1.05 -4.92 -0.65
N LEU A 360 -1.28 -3.76 -1.27
CA LEU A 360 -1.70 -3.67 -2.68
C LEU A 360 -0.61 -4.22 -3.61
N ILE A 361 0.65 -3.83 -3.38
CA ILE A 361 1.81 -4.32 -4.15
C ILE A 361 2.01 -5.82 -3.90
N TYR A 362 1.83 -6.28 -2.66
CA TYR A 362 1.92 -7.70 -2.34
C TYR A 362 0.85 -8.54 -3.07
N GLY A 363 -0.41 -8.10 -3.08
CA GLY A 363 -1.50 -8.77 -3.80
C GLY A 363 -1.38 -8.74 -5.32
N SER A 364 -0.64 -7.76 -5.88
CA SER A 364 -0.40 -7.66 -7.31
C SER A 364 0.73 -8.57 -7.82
N LEU A 365 1.56 -9.14 -6.94
CA LEU A 365 2.66 -10.04 -7.32
C LEU A 365 2.16 -11.31 -8.02
N LYS A 366 2.85 -11.71 -9.09
CA LYS A 366 2.60 -13.00 -9.77
C LYS A 366 2.77 -14.20 -8.86
N THR A 367 3.75 -14.15 -7.96
CA THR A 367 4.03 -15.18 -6.97
C THR A 367 4.10 -14.51 -5.59
N PRO A 368 2.96 -14.34 -4.90
CA PRO A 368 2.86 -13.57 -3.66
C PRO A 368 3.40 -14.37 -2.46
N THR A 369 4.71 -14.63 -2.44
CA THR A 369 5.41 -15.20 -1.28
C THR A 369 6.06 -14.09 -0.45
N ILE A 370 6.21 -14.32 0.85
CA ILE A 370 6.87 -13.37 1.76
C ILE A 370 8.32 -13.12 1.31
N ASP A 371 9.00 -14.15 0.80
CA ASP A 371 10.39 -14.02 0.32
C ASP A 371 10.49 -13.13 -0.92
N ASN A 372 9.56 -13.29 -1.88
CA ASN A 372 9.52 -12.46 -3.08
C ASN A 372 9.20 -11.01 -2.72
N PHE A 373 8.25 -10.79 -1.82
CA PHE A 373 7.89 -9.46 -1.34
C PHE A 373 9.03 -8.79 -0.57
N SER A 374 9.69 -9.52 0.33
CA SER A 374 10.83 -9.02 1.11
C SER A 374 11.99 -8.67 0.18
N ARG A 375 12.28 -9.51 -0.82
CA ARG A 375 13.28 -9.20 -1.86
C ARG A 375 12.94 -7.91 -2.60
N VAL A 376 11.69 -7.75 -3.06
CA VAL A 376 11.25 -6.51 -3.71
C VAL A 376 11.38 -5.32 -2.77
N THR A 377 11.04 -5.49 -1.49
CA THR A 377 11.15 -4.46 -0.46
C THR A 377 12.60 -4.02 -0.28
N HIS A 378 13.51 -4.94 0.05
CA HIS A 378 14.94 -4.64 0.30
C HIS A 378 15.64 -3.98 -0.90
N TYR A 379 15.38 -4.45 -2.12
CA TYR A 379 15.95 -3.80 -3.30
C TYR A 379 15.35 -2.40 -3.51
N SER A 380 14.04 -2.23 -3.32
CA SER A 380 13.36 -0.94 -3.51
C SER A 380 13.80 0.09 -2.48
N THR A 381 13.82 -0.28 -1.20
CA THR A 381 14.26 0.58 -0.08
C THR A 381 15.74 0.91 -0.20
N GLY A 382 16.59 -0.06 -0.53
CA GLY A 382 18.02 0.13 -0.74
C GLY A 382 18.33 1.10 -1.88
N VAL A 383 17.75 0.90 -3.08
CA VAL A 383 17.94 1.83 -4.22
C VAL A 383 17.41 3.22 -3.88
N SER A 384 16.27 3.31 -3.20
CA SER A 384 15.70 4.59 -2.75
C SER A 384 16.61 5.28 -1.73
N MET A 385 17.22 4.54 -0.80
CA MET A 385 18.21 5.07 0.14
C MET A 385 19.38 5.73 -0.57
N PHE A 386 19.99 5.04 -1.54
CA PHE A 386 21.11 5.58 -2.31
C PHE A 386 20.70 6.82 -3.11
N ALA A 387 19.56 6.78 -3.79
CA ALA A 387 19.05 7.94 -4.53
C ALA A 387 18.80 9.15 -3.61
N CYS A 388 18.15 8.92 -2.46
CA CYS A 388 17.88 9.94 -1.46
C CYS A 388 19.16 10.48 -0.82
N LEU A 389 20.16 9.65 -0.53
CA LEU A 389 21.46 10.10 0.00
C LEU A 389 22.22 10.96 -1.00
N ILE A 390 22.29 10.52 -2.26
CA ILE A 390 22.94 11.29 -3.33
C ILE A 390 22.25 12.64 -3.50
N MET A 391 20.92 12.64 -3.51
CA MET A 391 20.13 13.87 -3.56
C MET A 391 20.39 14.75 -2.34
N ALA A 392 20.25 14.20 -1.13
CA ALA A 392 20.46 14.89 0.12
C ALA A 392 21.81 15.59 0.17
N LEU A 393 22.90 14.84 -0.06
CA LEU A 393 24.26 15.34 -0.06
C LEU A 393 24.50 16.34 -1.18
N GLY A 394 24.08 16.04 -2.41
CA GLY A 394 24.25 16.93 -3.57
C GLY A 394 23.57 18.29 -3.38
N GLY A 395 22.31 18.29 -2.96
CA GLY A 395 21.57 19.54 -2.72
C GLY A 395 22.07 20.30 -1.49
N PHE A 396 22.33 19.60 -0.39
CA PHE A 396 22.74 20.24 0.86
C PHE A 396 24.17 20.78 0.81
N LEU A 397 25.13 20.05 0.21
CA LEU A 397 26.51 20.52 0.08
C LEU A 397 26.65 21.71 -0.89
N THR A 398 25.67 21.94 -1.77
CA THR A 398 25.62 23.14 -2.61
C THR A 398 24.99 24.33 -1.86
N PHE A 399 23.86 24.14 -1.18
CA PHE A 399 23.04 25.24 -0.67
C PHE A 399 23.09 25.45 0.85
N GLY A 400 23.65 24.54 1.64
CA GLY A 400 23.88 24.69 3.07
C GLY A 400 22.66 25.21 3.86
N ASP A 401 22.83 26.35 4.52
CA ASP A 401 21.81 27.06 5.28
C ASP A 401 20.64 27.59 4.42
N LYS A 402 20.87 27.84 3.13
CA LYS A 402 19.87 28.33 2.17
C LYS A 402 18.99 27.23 1.56
N THR A 403 19.22 25.95 1.84
CA THR A 403 18.46 24.83 1.23
C THR A 403 16.96 24.95 1.53
N LEU A 404 16.13 25.01 0.48
CA LEU A 404 14.67 25.11 0.59
C LEU A 404 14.01 23.72 0.64
N GLY A 405 12.75 23.65 1.07
CA GLY A 405 11.97 22.41 1.10
C GLY A 405 11.83 21.73 -0.27
N ASN A 406 11.81 22.54 -1.34
CA ASN A 406 11.99 22.09 -2.71
C ASN A 406 13.35 22.57 -3.23
N VAL A 407 14.34 21.67 -3.30
CA VAL A 407 15.70 22.01 -3.74
C VAL A 407 15.75 22.56 -5.17
N LEU A 408 14.78 22.24 -6.03
CA LEU A 408 14.74 22.81 -7.38
C LEU A 408 14.45 24.32 -7.36
N ASN A 409 13.85 24.85 -6.29
CA ASN A 409 13.61 26.29 -6.13
C ASN A 409 14.87 27.06 -5.74
N ASN A 410 15.95 26.38 -5.33
CA ASN A 410 17.25 27.01 -5.09
C ASN A 410 18.00 27.35 -6.38
N PHE A 411 17.63 26.73 -7.51
CA PHE A 411 18.26 26.98 -8.81
C PHE A 411 17.52 28.08 -9.59
N SER A 412 18.27 28.85 -10.40
CA SER A 412 17.68 29.87 -11.28
C SER A 412 16.62 29.31 -12.23
N SER A 413 15.60 30.13 -12.52
CA SER A 413 14.53 29.82 -13.46
C SER A 413 14.99 29.83 -14.93
N ASP A 414 16.13 30.44 -15.25
CA ASP A 414 16.63 30.53 -16.63
C ASP A 414 17.35 29.26 -17.11
N ASN A 415 17.62 28.32 -16.20
CA ASN A 415 18.39 27.13 -16.52
C ASN A 415 17.52 26.05 -17.18
N SER A 416 17.77 25.78 -18.46
CA SER A 416 17.00 24.81 -19.25
C SER A 416 17.02 23.39 -18.66
N MET A 417 18.16 22.94 -18.13
CA MET A 417 18.28 21.60 -17.54
C MET A 417 17.45 21.47 -16.26
N VAL A 418 17.43 22.53 -15.44
CA VAL A 418 16.58 22.60 -14.24
C VAL A 418 15.11 22.63 -14.64
N ASN A 419 14.74 23.34 -15.70
CA ASN A 419 13.37 23.37 -16.18
C ASN A 419 12.91 22.01 -16.75
N VAL A 420 13.80 21.23 -17.38
CA VAL A 420 13.50 19.84 -17.75
C VAL A 420 13.24 18.99 -16.50
N ALA A 421 14.07 19.12 -15.45
CA ALA A 421 13.84 18.42 -14.18
C ALA A 421 12.52 18.86 -13.51
N ARG A 422 12.19 20.15 -13.51
CA ARG A 422 10.91 20.69 -13.02
C ARG A 422 9.72 20.12 -13.80
N LEU A 423 9.83 19.99 -15.13
CA LEU A 423 8.79 19.38 -15.96
C LEU A 423 8.60 17.91 -15.62
N CYS A 424 9.68 17.13 -15.57
CA CYS A 424 9.63 15.72 -15.17
C CYS A 424 9.00 15.56 -13.77
N PHE A 425 9.36 16.45 -12.84
CA PHE A 425 8.83 16.41 -11.49
C PHE A 425 7.34 16.75 -11.43
N GLY A 426 6.92 17.86 -12.04
CA GLY A 426 5.52 18.28 -12.09
C GLY A 426 4.62 17.25 -12.78
N LEU A 427 5.06 16.67 -13.90
CA LEU A 427 4.32 15.60 -14.58
C LEU A 427 4.19 14.34 -13.72
N ASN A 428 5.25 13.96 -13.00
CA ASN A 428 5.20 12.84 -12.07
C ASN A 428 4.21 13.08 -10.91
N MET A 429 4.18 14.30 -10.37
CA MET A 429 3.24 14.64 -9.30
C MET A 429 1.79 14.62 -9.79
N LEU A 430 1.53 15.10 -11.01
CA LEU A 430 0.19 15.08 -11.61
C LEU A 430 -0.34 13.66 -11.82
N THR A 431 0.53 12.69 -12.10
CA THR A 431 0.16 11.27 -12.27
C THR A 431 0.18 10.47 -10.97
N THR A 432 0.86 10.96 -9.92
CA THR A 432 0.91 10.31 -8.60
C THR A 432 -0.21 10.77 -7.67
N LEU A 433 -0.68 12.02 -7.79
CA LEU A 433 -1.83 12.54 -7.03
C LEU A 433 -3.07 11.63 -7.10
N PRO A 434 -3.43 11.07 -8.26
CA PRO A 434 -4.56 10.15 -8.34
C PRO A 434 -4.43 8.88 -7.50
N LEU A 435 -3.19 8.40 -7.30
CA LEU A 435 -2.93 7.21 -6.48
C LEU A 435 -3.18 7.49 -5.00
N GLU A 436 -2.79 8.66 -4.50
CA GLU A 436 -3.04 9.04 -3.10
C GLU A 436 -4.51 9.41 -2.85
N ALA A 437 -5.18 10.03 -3.84
CA ALA A 437 -6.62 10.26 -3.78
C ALA A 437 -7.41 8.94 -3.75
N PHE A 438 -6.94 7.93 -4.50
CA PHE A 438 -7.47 6.58 -4.44
C PHE A 438 -7.33 6.00 -3.02
N VAL A 439 -6.15 6.10 -2.40
CA VAL A 439 -5.93 5.62 -1.02
C VAL A 439 -6.86 6.32 -0.03
N CYS A 440 -6.97 7.65 -0.10
CA CYS A 440 -7.87 8.41 0.77
C CYS A 440 -9.32 7.93 0.64
N ARG A 441 -9.78 7.73 -0.60
CA ARG A 441 -11.14 7.28 -0.88
C ARG A 441 -11.39 5.87 -0.36
N GLU A 442 -10.47 4.94 -0.58
CA GLU A 442 -10.58 3.58 -0.04
C GLU A 442 -10.68 3.59 1.48
N VAL A 443 -9.80 4.34 2.16
CA VAL A 443 -9.83 4.46 3.62
C VAL A 443 -11.19 4.99 4.12
N MET A 444 -11.76 5.98 3.42
CA MET A 444 -13.09 6.53 3.76
C MET A 444 -14.21 5.51 3.51
N ILE A 445 -14.20 4.81 2.38
CA ILE A 445 -15.23 3.81 2.04
C ILE A 445 -15.16 2.65 3.03
N THR A 446 -13.98 2.08 3.29
CA THR A 446 -13.79 1.00 4.26
C THR A 446 -14.22 1.41 5.68
N TYR A 447 -14.07 2.69 6.05
CA TYR A 447 -14.46 3.15 7.38
C TYR A 447 -15.96 3.47 7.50
N PHE A 448 -16.54 4.24 6.56
CA PHE A 448 -17.92 4.73 6.65
C PHE A 448 -18.94 3.80 6.00
N TYR A 449 -18.53 3.00 5.02
CA TYR A 449 -19.38 2.19 4.16
C TYR A 449 -18.79 0.78 3.93
N PRO A 450 -18.46 0.01 4.99
CA PRO A 450 -17.74 -1.26 4.85
C PRO A 450 -18.54 -2.35 4.12
N ASP A 451 -19.86 -2.41 4.35
CA ASP A 451 -20.75 -3.47 3.85
C ASP A 451 -21.65 -2.99 2.70
N GLU A 452 -21.32 -1.84 2.12
CA GLU A 452 -22.16 -1.15 1.15
C GLU A 452 -21.68 -1.37 -0.29
N PRO A 453 -22.61 -1.61 -1.22
CA PRO A 453 -22.28 -1.71 -2.64
C PRO A 453 -21.66 -0.41 -3.17
N PHE A 454 -20.95 -0.51 -4.28
CA PHE A 454 -20.51 0.65 -5.05
C PHE A 454 -21.68 1.57 -5.44
N ASP A 455 -21.49 2.87 -5.22
CA ASP A 455 -22.33 3.90 -5.85
C ASP A 455 -21.42 4.90 -6.57
N ILE A 456 -21.70 5.10 -7.85
CA ILE A 456 -21.00 6.06 -8.71
C ILE A 456 -21.10 7.50 -8.17
N ARG A 457 -22.23 7.87 -7.56
CA ARG A 457 -22.42 9.20 -6.96
C ARG A 457 -21.54 9.36 -5.72
N ARG A 458 -21.48 8.34 -4.86
CA ARG A 458 -20.57 8.33 -3.69
C ARG A 458 -19.13 8.47 -4.15
N HIS A 459 -18.74 7.70 -5.16
CA HIS A 459 -17.41 7.74 -5.76
C HIS A 459 -17.07 9.12 -6.32
N LEU A 460 -17.97 9.73 -7.10
CA LEU A 460 -17.78 11.07 -7.68
C LEU A 460 -17.69 12.14 -6.60
N ILE A 461 -18.61 12.15 -5.62
CA ILE A 461 -18.65 13.15 -4.56
C ILE A 461 -17.38 13.09 -3.72
N ILE A 462 -16.98 11.90 -3.25
CA ILE A 462 -15.79 11.73 -2.41
C ILE A 462 -14.53 12.12 -3.20
N SER A 463 -14.37 11.64 -4.44
CA SER A 463 -13.18 11.95 -5.26
C SER A 463 -13.09 13.45 -5.56
N THR A 464 -14.21 14.08 -5.91
CA THR A 464 -14.26 15.54 -6.17
C THR A 464 -13.92 16.32 -4.91
N ALA A 465 -14.50 15.97 -3.76
CA ALA A 465 -14.24 16.64 -2.50
C ALA A 465 -12.77 16.51 -2.08
N LEU A 466 -12.17 15.33 -2.24
CA LEU A 466 -10.75 15.09 -1.93
C LEU A 466 -9.83 15.94 -2.81
N VAL A 467 -10.00 15.90 -4.13
CA VAL A 467 -9.14 16.65 -5.06
C VAL A 467 -9.35 18.16 -4.91
N ALA A 468 -10.58 18.62 -4.80
CA ALA A 468 -10.88 20.04 -4.59
C ALA A 468 -10.34 20.54 -3.25
N GLY A 469 -10.47 19.74 -2.18
CA GLY A 469 -9.92 20.05 -0.86
C GLY A 469 -8.39 20.15 -0.87
N ALA A 470 -7.71 19.16 -1.44
CA ALA A 470 -6.24 19.19 -1.52
C ALA A 470 -5.73 20.32 -2.44
N THR A 471 -6.40 20.58 -3.56
CA THR A 471 -6.08 21.70 -4.46
C THR A 471 -6.23 23.03 -3.73
N THR A 472 -7.31 23.20 -2.97
CA THR A 472 -7.55 24.41 -2.16
C THR A 472 -6.46 24.61 -1.13
N LEU A 473 -6.12 23.57 -0.35
CA LEU A 473 -5.08 23.66 0.66
C LEU A 473 -3.69 23.88 0.05
N SER A 474 -3.42 23.34 -1.14
CA SER A 474 -2.18 23.56 -1.89
C SER A 474 -2.03 25.02 -2.35
N MET A 475 -3.13 25.66 -2.76
CA MET A 475 -3.12 27.09 -3.12
C MET A 475 -2.85 28.00 -1.92
N LEU A 476 -3.26 27.57 -0.71
CA LEU A 476 -3.03 28.29 0.55
C LEU A 476 -1.65 28.03 1.14
N THR A 477 -1.01 26.91 0.79
CA THR A 477 0.28 26.49 1.34
C THR A 477 1.42 26.91 0.41
N CYS A 478 2.38 27.65 0.97
CA CYS A 478 3.55 28.15 0.23
C CYS A 478 4.86 27.41 0.60
N ASP A 479 4.87 26.66 1.71
CA ASP A 479 6.06 25.94 2.19
C ASP A 479 5.84 24.44 2.18
N LEU A 480 6.48 23.77 1.22
CA LEU A 480 6.49 22.30 1.10
C LEU A 480 7.13 21.62 2.31
N GLY A 481 8.12 22.26 2.94
CA GLY A 481 8.83 21.72 4.11
C GLY A 481 7.91 21.54 5.31
N ILE A 482 6.99 22.48 5.54
CA ILE A 482 6.00 22.39 6.62
C ILE A 482 5.07 21.19 6.41
N VAL A 483 4.63 20.94 5.18
CA VAL A 483 3.79 19.78 4.85
C VAL A 483 4.52 18.48 5.15
N PHE A 484 5.78 18.36 4.71
CA PHE A 484 6.62 17.20 4.99
C PHE A 484 6.86 16.98 6.49
N GLU A 485 7.18 18.05 7.23
CA GLU A 485 7.39 17.99 8.67
C GLU A 485 6.13 17.52 9.42
N LEU A 486 4.98 18.14 9.13
CA LEU A 486 3.74 17.88 9.87
C LEU A 486 3.17 16.49 9.56
N VAL A 487 3.01 16.17 8.28
CA VAL A 487 2.44 14.89 7.84
C VAL A 487 3.41 13.76 8.18
N GLY A 488 4.70 13.97 7.93
CA GLY A 488 5.75 13.01 8.24
C GLY A 488 5.86 12.67 9.72
N ALA A 489 5.89 13.68 10.59
CA ALA A 489 6.09 13.45 12.01
C ALA A 489 4.84 12.92 12.75
N THR A 490 3.66 13.01 12.12
CA THR A 490 2.41 12.51 12.72
C THR A 490 1.97 11.20 12.07
N SER A 491 1.41 11.25 10.86
CA SER A 491 0.81 10.09 10.22
C SER A 491 1.85 9.08 9.74
N ALA A 492 2.96 9.53 9.18
CA ALA A 492 4.01 8.63 8.69
C ALA A 492 4.67 7.87 9.86
N VAL A 493 5.00 8.56 10.95
CA VAL A 493 5.49 7.95 12.20
C VAL A 493 4.50 6.94 12.77
N ALA A 494 3.20 7.28 12.81
CA ALA A 494 2.17 6.36 13.28
C ALA A 494 2.09 5.08 12.43
N MET A 495 2.11 5.22 11.10
CA MET A 495 1.99 4.11 10.16
C MET A 495 3.25 3.25 10.04
N ALA A 496 4.44 3.83 10.22
CA ALA A 496 5.70 3.13 10.04
C ALA A 496 6.25 2.57 11.35
N TYR A 497 6.28 3.39 12.41
CA TYR A 497 7.05 3.07 13.62
C TYR A 497 6.16 2.59 14.78
N ILE A 498 4.87 2.94 14.77
CA ILE A 498 3.97 2.61 15.88
C ILE A 498 3.10 1.41 15.53
N LEU A 499 2.24 1.51 14.50
CA LEU A 499 1.19 0.53 14.25
C LEU A 499 1.69 -0.86 13.83
N PRO A 500 2.62 -1.03 12.85
CA PRO A 500 3.07 -2.35 12.45
C PRO A 500 3.83 -3.09 13.57
N PRO A 501 4.80 -2.47 14.27
CA PRO A 501 5.45 -3.12 15.41
C PRO A 501 4.49 -3.46 16.55
N MET A 502 3.51 -2.60 16.87
CA MET A 502 2.50 -2.92 17.89
C MET A 502 1.64 -4.12 17.51
N CYS A 503 1.22 -4.22 16.25
CA CYS A 503 0.49 -5.41 15.75
C CYS A 503 1.38 -6.66 15.86
N TYR A 504 2.65 -6.56 15.48
CA TYR A 504 3.60 -7.67 15.55
C TYR A 504 3.76 -8.21 16.97
N ILE A 505 3.98 -7.33 17.96
CA ILE A 505 4.10 -7.70 19.37
C ILE A 505 2.84 -8.43 19.87
N LYS A 506 1.66 -8.06 19.37
CA LYS A 506 0.39 -8.67 19.79
C LYS A 506 0.11 -10.02 19.11
N LEU A 507 0.54 -10.19 17.85
CA LEU A 507 0.27 -11.37 17.04
C LEU A 507 1.33 -12.47 17.18
N THR A 508 2.52 -12.16 17.70
CA THR A 508 3.64 -13.10 17.79
C THR A 508 3.97 -13.49 19.23
N THR A 509 4.64 -14.63 19.40
CA THR A 509 5.17 -15.06 20.69
C THR A 509 6.43 -14.24 21.05
N ARG A 510 6.69 -14.05 22.35
CA ARG A 510 7.82 -13.23 22.80
C ARG A 510 9.14 -13.77 22.27
N SER A 511 9.85 -12.92 21.53
CA SER A 511 11.18 -13.18 20.95
C SER A 511 12.06 -11.94 21.01
N TRP A 512 13.36 -12.04 20.72
CA TRP A 512 14.25 -10.87 20.64
C TRP A 512 13.68 -9.77 19.71
N ARG A 513 13.03 -10.17 18.61
CA ARG A 513 12.40 -9.26 17.64
C ARG A 513 11.23 -8.46 18.24
N THR A 514 10.53 -9.00 19.25
CA THR A 514 9.48 -8.25 19.97
C THR A 514 10.04 -7.14 20.84
N TYR A 515 11.25 -7.28 21.40
CA TYR A 515 11.91 -6.19 22.12
C TYR A 515 12.37 -5.09 21.18
N VAL A 516 12.92 -5.46 20.01
CA VAL A 516 13.24 -4.49 18.95
C VAL A 516 11.98 -3.75 18.48
N ALA A 517 10.87 -4.47 18.27
CA ALA A 517 9.59 -3.88 17.95
C ALA A 517 9.15 -2.87 19.02
N ALA A 518 9.25 -3.22 20.30
CA ALA A 518 8.89 -2.32 21.40
C ALA A 518 9.77 -1.06 21.42
N ALA A 519 11.08 -1.19 21.16
CA ALA A 519 11.98 -0.04 21.06
C ALA A 519 11.59 0.90 19.90
N VAL A 520 11.20 0.37 18.74
CA VAL A 520 10.72 1.16 17.60
C VAL A 520 9.41 1.86 17.92
N VAL A 521 8.48 1.22 18.64
CA VAL A 521 7.25 1.87 19.11
C VAL A 521 7.56 3.04 20.04
N VAL A 522 8.44 2.84 21.03
CA VAL A 522 8.84 3.91 21.97
C VAL A 522 9.48 5.06 21.21
N PHE A 523 10.38 4.77 20.27
CA PHE A 523 10.96 5.78 19.39
C PHE A 523 9.88 6.57 18.62
N GLY A 524 8.95 5.87 17.97
CA GLY A 524 7.86 6.50 17.23
C GLY A 524 6.97 7.39 18.11
N VAL A 525 6.60 6.92 19.30
CA VAL A 525 5.79 7.70 20.26
C VAL A 525 6.53 8.96 20.72
N VAL A 526 7.82 8.84 21.07
CA VAL A 526 8.64 9.99 21.49
C VAL A 526 8.76 11.03 20.38
N VAL A 527 9.07 10.59 19.15
CA VAL A 527 9.14 11.49 17.99
C VAL A 527 7.80 12.19 17.77
N MET A 528 6.70 11.44 17.73
CA MET A 528 5.37 12.00 17.49
C MET A 528 4.97 13.04 18.56
N ILE A 529 5.22 12.76 19.85
CA ILE A 529 4.93 13.70 20.94
C ILE A 529 5.75 14.98 20.79
N ILE A 530 7.08 14.86 20.59
CA ILE A 530 7.97 16.02 20.49
C ILE A 530 7.60 16.86 19.26
N SER A 531 7.34 16.22 18.12
CA SER A 531 6.97 16.92 16.89
C SER A 531 5.62 17.62 16.99
N VAL A 532 4.64 17.02 17.67
CA VAL A 532 3.34 17.69 17.93
C VAL A 532 3.53 18.90 18.84
N ILE A 533 4.34 18.78 19.90
CA ILE A 533 4.66 19.91 20.78
C ILE A 533 5.34 21.04 19.98
N GLN A 534 6.33 20.71 19.15
CA GLN A 534 7.01 21.69 18.30
C GLN A 534 6.08 22.33 17.26
N ALA A 535 5.15 21.56 16.69
CA ALA A 535 4.15 22.10 15.77
C ALA A 535 3.21 23.08 16.47
N ILE A 536 2.73 22.74 17.66
CA ILE A 536 1.90 23.62 18.50
C ILE A 536 2.68 24.88 18.90
N ASP A 537 3.94 24.73 19.30
CA ASP A 537 4.80 25.84 19.70
C ASP A 537 5.01 26.84 18.55
N LYS A 538 5.31 26.34 17.34
CA LYS A 538 5.37 27.17 16.12
C LYS A 538 4.05 27.90 15.84
N LEU A 539 2.92 27.27 16.13
CA LEU A 539 1.57 27.81 15.90
C LEU A 539 1.21 28.90 16.91
N ILE A 540 1.65 28.76 18.17
CA ILE A 540 1.38 29.71 19.26
C ILE A 540 2.34 30.91 19.21
N HIS A 541 3.65 30.65 19.07
CA HIS A 541 4.68 31.69 19.13
C HIS A 541 4.90 32.39 17.80
N GLY A 542 4.14 32.03 16.76
CA GLY A 542 4.06 32.76 15.49
C GLY A 542 5.43 33.12 14.95
N SER A 543 6.28 32.13 14.63
CA SER A 543 7.60 32.46 14.10
C SER A 543 7.47 33.01 12.68
N ASP A 544 7.91 34.25 12.55
CA ASP A 544 8.08 35.05 11.34
C ASP A 544 8.74 34.27 10.19
N ALA A 545 7.91 33.89 9.22
CA ALA A 545 8.11 33.99 7.77
C ALA A 545 7.07 33.05 7.14
N ALA A 546 5.81 33.48 7.09
CA ALA A 546 4.91 32.90 6.10
C ALA A 546 5.58 33.13 4.74
N ALA A 547 6.19 32.07 4.19
CA ALA A 547 6.80 32.10 2.87
C ALA A 547 5.77 32.73 1.94
N LYS A 548 6.06 33.92 1.40
CA LYS A 548 5.14 34.56 0.46
C LYS A 548 5.15 33.68 -0.78
N CYS A 549 3.97 33.17 -1.15
CA CYS A 549 3.75 32.63 -2.48
C CYS A 549 4.03 33.77 -3.48
N THR A 550 5.20 33.77 -4.10
CA THR A 550 5.54 34.66 -5.23
C THR A 550 5.25 33.96 -6.53
#